data_AF-A0A973N0M1-F1
#
_entry.id   AF-A0A973N0M1-F1
#
_cell.length_a   1.000
_cell.length_b   1.000
_cell.length_c   1.000
_cell.angle_alpha   90.00
_cell.angle_beta   90.00
_cell.angle_gamma   90.00
#
_symmetry.space_group_name_H-M   'P 1'
#
loop_
_entity.id
_entity.type
_entity.pdbx_description
1 polymer ?
#
loop_
_entity_poly.entity_id
_entity_poly.type
_entity_poly.pdbx_seq_one_letter_code
_entity_poly.pdbx_strand_id
1 'polypeptide(L)'
;MPAPLNAARGGHFIMSVDNFSATQTAGLDPSRARVAGAIKQASNVTGVSFQYMLTTAKMESDFDPTAGATTSSAHGLYQFIDQTWLGTVKEAGAQLGYGNYSDAITRTSSGIYTVDDPMMKRSIMKLRDDPHAASSMAAALTQSNSFKLTGLLGRRPSDSELYMAHFMGVGGAAKLIANAEDNPQAVGAR
;
A
#
# COMPACT_ATOMS: atom_id res chain seq x y z
N MET A 1 8.07 86.50 -27.10
CA MET A 1 7.61 85.26 -27.75
C MET A 1 7.65 84.13 -26.71
N PRO A 2 6.62 83.25 -26.64
CA PRO A 2 6.13 82.61 -25.42
C PRO A 2 6.78 81.25 -25.07
N ALA A 3 6.48 80.78 -23.84
CA ALA A 3 6.84 79.49 -23.22
C ALA A 3 5.89 78.32 -23.65
N PRO A 4 5.77 77.18 -22.92
CA PRO A 4 6.66 76.00 -22.78
C PRO A 4 5.90 74.65 -23.05
N LEU A 5 6.54 73.48 -22.91
CA LEU A 5 5.93 72.14 -22.68
C LEU A 5 7.05 71.14 -22.28
N ASN A 6 7.24 70.78 -21.01
CA ASN A 6 6.53 69.81 -20.16
C ASN A 6 6.54 68.36 -20.69
N ALA A 7 7.29 67.47 -20.03
CA ALA A 7 6.91 66.07 -19.84
C ALA A 7 7.73 65.44 -18.71
N ALA A 8 7.01 65.09 -17.64
CA ALA A 8 7.45 64.39 -16.44
C ALA A 8 8.18 63.06 -16.73
N ARG A 9 9.27 62.80 -15.99
CA ARG A 9 9.70 61.42 -15.69
C ARG A 9 9.17 61.06 -14.31
N GLY A 10 8.06 60.33 -14.31
CA GLY A 10 7.52 59.67 -13.13
C GLY A 10 8.42 58.52 -12.69
N GLY A 11 8.50 58.32 -11.38
CA GLY A 11 9.06 57.11 -10.80
C GLY A 11 8.15 55.91 -10.99
N HIS A 12 8.73 54.72 -10.95
CA HIS A 12 8.09 53.56 -10.35
C HIS A 12 9.18 52.60 -9.89
N PHE A 13 9.27 52.48 -8.56
CA PHE A 13 9.94 51.39 -7.88
C PHE A 13 9.29 50.08 -8.34
N ILE A 14 10.00 49.25 -9.08
CA ILE A 14 9.55 47.88 -9.37
C ILE A 14 9.75 47.07 -8.09
N MET A 15 8.73 47.08 -7.23
CA MET A 15 8.49 45.97 -6.30
C MET A 15 8.18 44.76 -7.18
N SER A 16 9.16 43.87 -7.35
CA SER A 16 8.90 42.53 -7.87
C SER A 16 8.05 41.83 -6.81
N VAL A 17 6.74 41.84 -7.02
CA VAL A 17 5.80 41.12 -6.18
C VAL A 17 6.10 39.64 -6.36
N ASP A 18 6.52 38.98 -5.29
CA ASP A 18 6.70 37.55 -5.23
C ASP A 18 5.41 36.86 -5.70
N ASN A 19 5.45 36.19 -6.84
CA ASN A 19 4.31 35.43 -7.37
C ASN A 19 4.22 34.06 -6.68
N PHE A 20 4.06 34.07 -5.35
CA PHE A 20 3.55 32.91 -4.62
C PHE A 20 2.03 32.90 -4.73
N SER A 21 1.49 31.74 -5.09
CA SER A 21 0.06 31.39 -5.00
C SER A 21 -0.85 31.94 -6.09
N ALA A 22 -0.79 31.28 -7.26
CA ALA A 22 -1.98 31.15 -8.09
C ALA A 22 -1.89 29.84 -8.89
N THR A 23 -2.47 28.77 -8.33
CA THR A 23 -3.30 27.72 -8.98
C THR A 23 -3.20 26.42 -8.17
N GLN A 24 -3.83 26.40 -6.99
CA GLN A 24 -4.20 25.17 -6.30
C GLN A 24 -5.71 24.98 -6.44
N THR A 25 -6.19 24.90 -7.67
CA THR A 25 -7.48 24.29 -7.98
C THR A 25 -7.29 22.79 -7.90
N ALA A 26 -7.91 22.18 -6.89
CA ALA A 26 -7.87 20.76 -6.58
C ALA A 26 -8.45 19.91 -7.73
N GLY A 27 -7.64 19.61 -8.73
CA GLY A 27 -7.80 18.42 -9.55
C GLY A 27 -7.31 17.23 -8.74
N LEU A 28 -8.10 16.16 -8.66
CA LEU A 28 -7.64 14.90 -8.07
C LEU A 28 -6.35 14.49 -8.78
N ASP A 29 -5.26 14.30 -8.03
CA ASP A 29 -4.01 13.76 -8.56
C ASP A 29 -4.32 12.43 -9.31
N PRO A 30 -4.02 12.33 -10.61
CA PRO A 30 -4.29 11.12 -11.40
C PRO A 30 -3.69 9.86 -10.80
N SER A 31 -2.56 9.97 -10.09
CA SER A 31 -1.94 8.85 -9.36
C SER A 31 -2.83 8.40 -8.20
N ARG A 32 -3.28 9.33 -7.36
CA ARG A 32 -4.20 9.04 -6.24
C ARG A 32 -5.55 8.50 -6.72
N ALA A 33 -6.07 9.00 -7.83
CA ALA A 33 -7.30 8.48 -8.43
C ALA A 33 -7.12 7.03 -8.90
N ARG A 34 -5.97 6.70 -9.50
CA ARG A 34 -5.63 5.33 -9.91
C ARG A 34 -5.53 4.39 -8.70
N VAL A 35 -4.83 4.82 -7.64
CA VAL A 35 -4.71 4.05 -6.39
C VAL A 35 -6.09 3.81 -5.78
N ALA A 36 -6.90 4.85 -5.60
CA ALA A 36 -8.25 4.70 -5.03
C ALA A 36 -9.13 3.76 -5.87
N GLY A 37 -9.04 3.84 -7.21
CA GLY A 37 -9.74 2.95 -8.13
C GLY A 37 -9.31 1.49 -7.97
N ALA A 38 -8.01 1.23 -7.89
CA ALA A 38 -7.46 -0.11 -7.69
C ALA A 38 -7.89 -0.72 -6.34
N ILE A 39 -7.85 0.07 -5.26
CA ILE A 39 -8.30 -0.36 -3.93
C ILE A 39 -9.80 -0.71 -3.96
N LYS A 40 -10.62 0.14 -4.59
CA LYS A 40 -12.07 -0.09 -4.73
C LYS A 40 -12.36 -1.36 -5.52
N GLN A 41 -11.66 -1.58 -6.62
CA GLN A 41 -11.84 -2.77 -7.43
C GLN A 41 -11.47 -4.04 -6.65
N ALA A 42 -10.31 -4.06 -6.00
CA ALA A 42 -9.87 -5.21 -5.21
C ALA A 42 -10.85 -5.52 -4.07
N SER A 43 -11.34 -4.48 -3.36
CA SER A 43 -12.38 -4.62 -2.33
C SER A 43 -13.66 -5.26 -2.90
N ASN A 44 -14.15 -4.79 -4.05
CA ASN A 44 -15.35 -5.33 -4.68
C ASN A 44 -15.21 -6.79 -5.11
N VAL A 45 -14.04 -7.17 -5.64
CA VAL A 45 -13.78 -8.54 -6.13
C VAL A 45 -13.65 -9.54 -4.98
N THR A 46 -13.07 -9.11 -3.86
CA THR A 46 -12.68 -10.01 -2.76
C THR A 46 -13.60 -9.98 -1.55
N GLY A 47 -14.43 -8.94 -1.41
CA GLY A 47 -15.22 -8.71 -0.20
C GLY A 47 -14.41 -8.20 0.99
N VAL A 48 -13.12 -7.90 0.83
CA VAL A 48 -12.34 -7.19 1.87
C VAL A 48 -12.84 -5.74 1.94
N SER A 49 -12.98 -5.21 3.16
CA SER A 49 -13.47 -3.84 3.38
C SER A 49 -12.62 -2.80 2.64
N PHE A 50 -13.26 -1.95 1.84
CA PHE A 50 -12.59 -0.82 1.16
C PHE A 50 -11.90 0.08 2.18
N GLN A 51 -12.57 0.35 3.31
CA GLN A 51 -12.04 1.21 4.36
C GLN A 51 -10.78 0.61 4.99
N TYR A 52 -10.79 -0.70 5.26
CA TYR A 52 -9.60 -1.40 5.75
C TYR A 52 -8.45 -1.24 4.76
N MET A 53 -8.67 -1.57 3.48
CA MET A 53 -7.61 -1.51 2.47
C MET A 53 -7.08 -0.09 2.26
N LEU A 54 -7.94 0.93 2.32
CA LEU A 54 -7.56 2.33 2.22
C LEU A 54 -6.71 2.77 3.43
N THR A 55 -7.14 2.40 4.64
CA THR A 55 -6.41 2.71 5.86
C THR A 55 -5.05 2.01 5.88
N THR A 56 -4.96 0.74 5.49
CA THR A 56 -3.67 0.03 5.39
C THR A 56 -2.75 0.70 4.38
N ALA A 57 -3.24 1.02 3.17
CA ALA A 57 -2.41 1.69 2.16
C ALA A 57 -1.88 3.06 2.65
N LYS A 58 -2.68 3.83 3.39
CA LYS A 58 -2.25 5.08 4.02
C LYS A 58 -1.15 4.85 5.06
N MET A 59 -1.32 3.85 5.93
CA MET A 59 -0.38 3.54 7.01
C MET A 59 0.96 3.02 6.49
N GLU A 60 0.92 2.19 5.44
CA GLU A 60 2.11 1.50 4.92
C GLU A 60 2.95 2.40 3.99
N SER A 61 2.32 3.22 3.16
CA SER A 61 3.04 3.94 2.08
C SER A 61 2.59 5.38 1.84
N ASP A 62 1.62 5.90 2.61
CA ASP A 62 0.91 7.15 2.27
C ASP A 62 0.40 7.18 0.82
N PHE A 63 -0.11 6.04 0.35
CA PHE A 63 -0.60 5.85 -1.02
C PHE A 63 0.48 5.96 -2.11
N ASP A 64 1.77 5.92 -1.79
CA ASP A 64 2.85 5.83 -2.76
C ASP A 64 3.04 4.37 -3.22
N PRO A 65 2.69 4.02 -4.46
CA PRO A 65 2.82 2.65 -4.94
C PRO A 65 4.27 2.23 -5.15
N THR A 66 5.24 3.16 -5.10
CA THR A 66 6.67 2.89 -5.25
C THR A 66 7.46 3.05 -3.96
N ALA A 67 6.76 3.20 -2.82
CA ALA A 67 7.39 3.29 -1.51
C ALA A 67 8.32 2.10 -1.25
N GLY A 68 9.51 2.37 -0.72
CA GLY A 68 10.49 1.35 -0.39
C GLY A 68 11.07 1.58 0.99
N ALA A 69 11.05 0.56 1.84
CA ALA A 69 11.71 0.63 3.15
C ALA A 69 13.24 0.56 2.98
N THR A 70 13.98 1.27 3.83
CA THR A 70 15.46 1.27 3.81
C THR A 70 16.08 0.12 4.61
N THR A 71 15.31 -0.50 5.51
CA THR A 71 15.78 -1.51 6.46
C THR A 71 15.25 -2.92 6.17
N SER A 72 14.38 -3.07 5.16
CA SER A 72 13.76 -4.34 4.81
C SER A 72 13.46 -4.40 3.31
N SER A 73 12.95 -5.55 2.83
CA SER A 73 12.50 -5.70 1.44
C SER A 73 11.07 -5.22 1.21
N ALA A 74 10.46 -4.57 2.21
CA ALA A 74 9.10 -4.07 2.12
C ALA A 74 8.99 -2.99 1.03
N HIS A 75 8.05 -3.20 0.10
CA HIS A 75 7.89 -2.34 -1.06
C HIS A 75 6.43 -2.21 -1.50
N GLY A 76 6.13 -1.05 -2.08
CA GLY A 76 4.88 -0.70 -2.72
C GLY A 76 3.75 -0.36 -1.76
N LEU A 77 2.54 -0.26 -2.31
CA LEU A 77 1.36 0.32 -1.65
C LEU A 77 1.04 -0.29 -0.27
N TYR A 78 1.33 -1.58 -0.09
CA TYR A 78 1.07 -2.35 1.13
C TYR A 78 2.35 -2.90 1.78
N GLN A 79 3.52 -2.39 1.38
CA GLN A 79 4.82 -2.73 1.99
C GLN A 79 5.07 -4.24 2.09
N PHE A 80 4.77 -4.97 1.01
CA PHE A 80 5.01 -6.41 0.95
C PHE A 80 6.51 -6.72 1.02
N ILE A 81 6.93 -7.57 1.95
CA ILE A 81 8.25 -8.18 1.94
C ILE A 81 8.33 -9.31 0.90
N ASP A 82 9.54 -9.62 0.44
CA ASP A 82 9.74 -10.48 -0.73
C ASP A 82 9.08 -11.86 -0.63
N GLN A 83 9.22 -12.56 0.49
CA GLN A 83 8.67 -13.91 0.64
C GLN A 83 7.13 -13.90 0.73
N THR A 84 6.56 -12.93 1.43
CA THR A 84 5.10 -12.75 1.51
C THR A 84 4.54 -12.42 0.13
N TRP A 85 5.23 -11.56 -0.63
CA TRP A 85 4.84 -11.24 -2.00
C TRP A 85 4.83 -12.49 -2.89
N LEU A 86 5.94 -13.22 -2.96
CA LEU A 86 6.05 -14.42 -3.78
C LEU A 86 5.04 -15.49 -3.38
N GLY A 87 4.83 -15.69 -2.07
CA GLY A 87 3.83 -16.63 -1.58
C GLY A 87 2.41 -16.22 -1.98
N THR A 88 2.07 -14.94 -1.85
CA THR A 88 0.74 -14.43 -2.22
C THR A 88 0.51 -14.55 -3.73
N VAL A 89 1.49 -14.19 -4.56
CA VAL A 89 1.41 -14.37 -6.01
C VAL A 89 1.30 -15.85 -6.37
N LYS A 90 2.05 -16.74 -5.71
CA LYS A 90 1.96 -18.19 -5.95
C LYS A 90 0.57 -18.73 -5.65
N GLU A 91 -0.01 -18.32 -4.52
CA GLU A 91 -1.26 -18.89 -4.00
C GLU A 91 -2.50 -18.31 -4.67
N ALA A 92 -2.50 -17.00 -4.98
CA ALA A 92 -3.67 -16.29 -5.48
C ALA A 92 -3.52 -15.79 -6.92
N GLY A 93 -2.30 -15.72 -7.46
CA GLY A 93 -2.02 -15.04 -8.73
C GLY A 93 -2.83 -15.56 -9.90
N ALA A 94 -2.96 -16.88 -10.06
CA ALA A 94 -3.76 -17.48 -11.13
C ALA A 94 -5.22 -16.99 -11.13
N GLN A 95 -5.86 -16.93 -9.96
CA GLN A 95 -7.25 -16.49 -9.82
C GLN A 95 -7.43 -14.99 -10.08
N LEU A 96 -6.35 -14.22 -9.93
CA LEU A 96 -6.32 -12.76 -10.09
C LEU A 96 -5.80 -12.33 -11.47
N GLY A 97 -5.59 -13.26 -12.41
CA GLY A 97 -5.10 -12.94 -13.76
C GLY A 97 -3.57 -12.86 -13.89
N TYR A 98 -2.83 -13.28 -12.86
CA TYR A 98 -1.36 -13.32 -12.80
C TYR A 98 -0.81 -14.76 -12.89
N GLY A 99 -1.52 -15.67 -13.59
CA GLY A 99 -1.17 -17.10 -13.70
C GLY A 99 0.26 -17.36 -14.18
N ASN A 100 0.69 -16.68 -15.24
CA ASN A 100 2.05 -16.81 -15.77
C ASN A 100 3.13 -16.50 -14.71
N TYR A 101 2.85 -15.55 -13.81
CA TYR A 101 3.74 -15.20 -12.70
C TYR A 101 3.68 -16.24 -11.58
N SER A 102 2.48 -16.73 -11.22
CA SER A 102 2.32 -17.75 -10.18
C SER A 102 2.97 -19.08 -10.57
N ASP A 103 2.94 -19.43 -11.85
CA ASP A 103 3.48 -20.70 -12.36
C ASP A 103 5.01 -20.72 -12.29
N ALA A 104 5.66 -19.57 -12.48
CA ALA A 104 7.10 -19.41 -12.38
C ALA A 104 7.63 -19.43 -10.92
N ILE A 105 6.75 -19.39 -9.92
CA ILE A 105 7.15 -19.43 -8.51
C ILE A 105 7.10 -20.87 -8.00
N THR A 106 8.21 -21.33 -7.44
CA THR A 106 8.32 -22.64 -6.79
C THR A 106 8.32 -22.47 -5.28
N ARG A 107 7.63 -23.36 -4.56
CA ARG A 107 7.73 -23.49 -3.10
C ARG A 107 8.64 -24.67 -2.77
N THR A 108 9.74 -24.43 -2.08
CA THR A 108 10.66 -25.48 -1.63
C THR A 108 10.01 -26.35 -0.54
N SER A 109 10.61 -27.50 -0.25
CA SER A 109 10.19 -28.34 0.89
C SER A 109 10.30 -27.64 2.25
N SER A 110 11.21 -26.67 2.38
CA SER A 110 11.34 -25.80 3.56
C SER A 110 10.31 -24.67 3.62
N GLY A 111 9.45 -24.54 2.60
CA GLY A 111 8.39 -23.53 2.54
C GLY A 111 8.82 -22.18 1.99
N ILE A 112 10.04 -22.05 1.47
CA ILE A 112 10.55 -20.81 0.85
C ILE A 112 10.05 -20.71 -0.60
N TYR A 113 9.68 -19.51 -1.02
CA TYR A 113 9.28 -19.23 -2.39
C TYR A 113 10.47 -18.72 -3.23
N THR A 114 10.70 -19.33 -4.38
CA THR A 114 11.80 -19.01 -5.32
C THR A 114 11.28 -18.86 -6.75
N VAL A 115 12.07 -18.17 -7.57
CA VAL A 115 11.84 -18.02 -9.01
C VAL A 115 13.19 -18.22 -9.68
N ASP A 116 13.28 -19.21 -10.57
CA ASP A 116 14.56 -19.65 -11.15
C ASP A 116 15.06 -18.68 -12.23
N ASP A 117 14.15 -18.17 -13.08
CA ASP A 117 14.50 -17.16 -14.08
C ASP A 117 14.65 -15.76 -13.44
N PRO A 118 15.85 -15.14 -13.48
CA PRO A 118 16.07 -13.81 -12.92
C PRO A 118 15.26 -12.70 -13.61
N MET A 119 14.96 -12.83 -14.89
CA MET A 119 14.11 -11.86 -15.62
C MET A 119 12.68 -11.93 -15.09
N MET A 120 12.10 -13.14 -15.06
CA MET A 120 10.78 -13.37 -14.50
C MET A 120 10.69 -12.93 -13.04
N LYS A 121 11.71 -13.22 -12.23
CA LYS A 121 11.77 -12.77 -10.84
C LYS A 121 11.65 -11.25 -10.75
N ARG A 122 12.41 -10.49 -11.56
CA ARG A 122 12.31 -9.03 -11.61
C ARG A 122 10.91 -8.56 -11.99
N SER A 123 10.29 -9.18 -13.00
CA SER A 123 8.93 -8.86 -13.41
C SER A 123 7.92 -9.11 -12.28
N ILE A 124 8.03 -10.24 -11.56
CA ILE A 124 7.17 -10.55 -10.42
C ILE A 124 7.33 -9.53 -9.31
N MET A 125 8.57 -9.16 -8.95
CA MET A 125 8.79 -8.18 -7.88
C MET A 125 8.30 -6.78 -8.26
N LYS A 126 8.39 -6.41 -9.54
CA LYS A 126 7.97 -5.10 -10.07
C LYS A 126 6.45 -4.90 -10.03
N LEU A 127 5.67 -5.97 -9.97
CA LEU A 127 4.21 -5.89 -9.80
C LEU A 127 3.81 -5.24 -8.46
N ARG A 128 4.70 -5.15 -7.46
CA ARG A 128 4.43 -4.40 -6.22
C ARG A 128 4.19 -2.91 -6.47
N ASP A 129 4.73 -2.38 -7.56
CA ASP A 129 4.61 -0.98 -7.96
C ASP A 129 3.30 -0.69 -8.69
N ASP A 130 2.58 -1.73 -9.11
CA ASP A 130 1.31 -1.60 -9.81
C ASP A 130 0.16 -1.58 -8.78
N PRO A 131 -0.61 -0.48 -8.66
CA PRO A 131 -1.68 -0.39 -7.67
C PRO A 131 -2.73 -1.49 -7.79
N HIS A 132 -3.06 -1.94 -9.01
CA HIS A 132 -4.05 -2.98 -9.22
C HIS A 132 -3.54 -4.34 -8.74
N ALA A 133 -2.31 -4.71 -9.11
CA ALA A 133 -1.69 -5.94 -8.65
C ALA A 133 -1.49 -5.93 -7.13
N ALA A 134 -0.93 -4.84 -6.59
CA ALA A 134 -0.69 -4.70 -5.17
C ALA A 134 -1.98 -4.76 -4.34
N SER A 135 -3.04 -4.05 -4.73
CA SER A 135 -4.34 -4.11 -4.05
C SER A 135 -4.99 -5.48 -4.16
N SER A 136 -4.94 -6.13 -5.32
CA SER A 136 -5.51 -7.47 -5.48
C SER A 136 -4.81 -8.50 -4.60
N MET A 137 -3.48 -8.46 -4.54
CA MET A 137 -2.69 -9.34 -3.68
C MET A 137 -2.87 -9.01 -2.19
N ALA A 138 -2.95 -7.74 -1.81
CA ALA A 138 -3.23 -7.33 -0.42
C ALA A 138 -4.61 -7.84 0.04
N ALA A 139 -5.61 -7.78 -0.83
CA ALA A 139 -6.93 -8.32 -0.52
C ALA A 139 -6.92 -9.86 -0.41
N ALA A 140 -6.19 -10.56 -1.28
CA ALA A 140 -6.03 -12.02 -1.18
C ALA A 140 -5.28 -12.44 0.10
N LEU A 141 -4.20 -11.74 0.45
CA LEU A 141 -3.48 -11.96 1.71
C LEU A 141 -4.40 -11.71 2.91
N THR A 142 -5.19 -10.64 2.88
CA THR A 142 -6.13 -10.30 3.94
C THR A 142 -7.18 -11.38 4.14
N GLN A 143 -7.75 -11.93 3.06
CA GLN A 143 -8.67 -13.08 3.16
C GLN A 143 -8.00 -14.31 3.77
N SER A 144 -6.79 -14.64 3.32
CA SER A 144 -5.99 -15.75 3.86
C SER A 144 -5.74 -15.58 5.36
N ASN A 145 -5.36 -14.36 5.78
CA ASN A 145 -5.16 -14.02 7.18
C ASN A 145 -6.47 -14.10 7.97
N SER A 146 -7.57 -13.57 7.42
CA SER A 146 -8.90 -13.62 8.05
C SER A 146 -9.35 -15.05 8.31
N PHE A 147 -9.20 -15.94 7.32
CA PHE A 147 -9.53 -17.34 7.46
C PHE A 147 -8.69 -18.03 8.55
N LYS A 148 -7.36 -17.86 8.50
CA LYS A 148 -6.44 -18.48 9.46
C LYS A 148 -6.69 -17.97 10.89
N LEU A 149 -6.85 -16.65 11.06
CA LEU A 149 -7.17 -16.07 12.36
C LEU A 149 -8.53 -16.54 12.87
N THR A 150 -9.54 -16.65 12.00
CA THR A 150 -10.85 -17.16 12.43
C THR A 150 -10.74 -18.57 13.01
N GLY A 151 -9.93 -19.44 12.40
CA GLY A 151 -9.68 -20.78 12.93
C GLY A 151 -8.94 -20.79 14.27
N LEU A 152 -8.08 -19.79 14.53
CA LEU A 152 -7.31 -19.68 15.77
C LEU A 152 -8.09 -19.00 16.91
N LEU A 153 -8.92 -18.02 16.58
CA LEU A 153 -9.67 -17.20 17.55
C LEU A 153 -11.08 -17.73 17.83
N GLY A 154 -11.63 -18.59 16.97
CA GLY A 154 -13.02 -19.04 17.06
C GLY A 154 -14.07 -17.97 16.74
N ARG A 155 -13.63 -16.77 16.33
CA ARG A 155 -14.44 -15.63 15.89
C ARG A 155 -13.78 -14.93 14.71
N ARG A 156 -14.56 -14.14 13.96
CA ARG A 156 -14.01 -13.31 12.89
C ARG A 156 -13.06 -12.25 13.50
N PRO A 157 -11.85 -12.05 12.94
CA PRO A 157 -10.96 -10.98 13.39
C PRO A 157 -11.50 -9.61 12.98
N SER A 158 -11.25 -8.62 13.82
CA SER A 158 -11.45 -7.20 13.53
C SER A 158 -10.41 -6.68 12.53
N ASP A 159 -10.65 -5.50 11.96
CA ASP A 159 -9.73 -4.81 11.05
C ASP A 159 -8.36 -4.57 11.71
N SER A 160 -8.33 -4.23 13.00
CA SER A 160 -7.10 -4.03 13.76
C SER A 160 -6.30 -5.33 13.92
N GLU A 161 -6.97 -6.45 14.15
CA GLU A 161 -6.34 -7.78 14.26
C GLU A 161 -5.84 -8.29 12.91
N LEU A 162 -6.56 -8.00 11.83
CA LEU A 162 -6.10 -8.24 10.46
C LEU A 162 -4.86 -7.41 10.14
N TYR A 163 -4.82 -6.15 10.55
CA TYR A 163 -3.65 -5.30 10.41
C TYR A 163 -2.46 -5.81 11.23
N MET A 164 -2.68 -6.28 12.47
CA MET A 164 -1.64 -6.95 13.24
C MET A 164 -1.09 -8.16 12.49
N ALA A 165 -1.96 -9.02 11.94
CA ALA A 165 -1.53 -10.18 11.16
C ALA A 165 -0.80 -9.82 9.86
N HIS A 166 -1.12 -8.67 9.24
CA HIS A 166 -0.34 -8.13 8.12
C HIS A 166 1.09 -7.82 8.55
N PHE A 167 1.26 -7.13 9.68
CA PHE A 167 2.56 -6.67 10.17
C PHE A 167 3.46 -7.80 10.72
N MET A 168 2.92 -8.66 11.59
CA MET A 168 3.71 -9.67 12.31
C MET A 168 3.40 -11.12 11.92
N GLY A 169 2.55 -11.33 10.93
CA GLY A 169 2.05 -12.63 10.54
C GLY A 169 0.93 -13.15 11.45
N VAL A 170 0.10 -14.05 10.91
CA VAL A 170 -1.07 -14.63 11.57
C VAL A 170 -0.74 -15.27 12.92
N GLY A 171 0.35 -16.04 13.00
CA GLY A 171 0.71 -16.74 14.24
C GLY A 171 1.11 -15.79 15.37
N GLY A 172 1.86 -14.74 15.05
CA GLY A 172 2.22 -13.69 16.00
C GLY A 172 0.99 -12.92 16.48
N ALA A 173 0.13 -12.52 15.55
CA ALA A 173 -1.11 -11.82 15.88
C ALA A 173 -2.04 -12.67 16.76
N ALA A 174 -2.29 -13.93 16.40
CA ALA A 174 -3.14 -14.82 17.18
C ALA A 174 -2.63 -14.99 18.62
N LYS A 175 -1.31 -15.13 18.81
CA LYS A 175 -0.71 -15.23 20.14
C LYS A 175 -0.92 -13.97 20.97
N LEU A 176 -0.72 -12.78 20.38
CA LEU A 176 -0.94 -11.52 21.08
C LEU A 176 -2.42 -11.29 21.43
N ILE A 177 -3.33 -11.64 20.51
CA ILE A 177 -4.77 -11.51 20.72
C ILE A 177 -5.23 -12.42 21.86
N ALA A 178 -4.87 -13.71 21.82
CA ALA A 178 -5.21 -14.65 22.89
C ALA A 178 -4.68 -14.19 24.25
N ASN A 179 -3.42 -13.73 24.31
CA ASN A 179 -2.85 -13.20 25.55
C ASN A 179 -3.60 -11.99 26.10
N ALA A 180 -4.11 -11.10 25.23
CA ALA A 180 -4.87 -9.92 25.63
C ALA A 180 -6.30 -10.27 26.10
N GLU A 181 -6.93 -11.27 25.48
CA GLU A 181 -8.23 -11.80 25.90
C GLU A 181 -8.12 -12.50 27.27
N ASP A 182 -7.07 -13.29 27.48
CA ASP A 182 -6.80 -13.99 28.73
C ASP A 182 -6.34 -13.05 29.85
N ASN A 183 -5.72 -11.91 29.50
CA ASN A 183 -5.21 -10.93 30.46
C ASN A 183 -5.59 -9.49 30.09
N PRO A 184 -6.87 -9.07 30.27
CA PRO A 184 -7.34 -7.74 29.86
C PRO A 184 -6.67 -6.57 30.59
N GLN A 185 -5.98 -6.84 31.70
CA GLN A 185 -5.25 -5.86 32.53
C GLN A 185 -3.74 -5.88 32.28
N ALA A 186 -3.24 -6.71 31.36
CA ALA A 186 -1.83 -6.71 31.01
C ALA A 186 -1.50 -5.42 30.24
N VAL A 187 -0.82 -4.49 30.92
CA VAL A 187 -0.32 -3.26 30.31
C VAL A 187 0.73 -3.65 29.26
N GLY A 188 0.43 -3.39 27.99
CA GLY A 188 1.34 -3.61 26.86
C GLY A 188 2.68 -2.92 27.11
N ALA A 189 3.76 -3.60 26.70
CA ALA A 189 5.15 -3.21 26.93
C ALA A 189 5.42 -1.72 26.65
N ARG A 190 6.17 -1.10 27.57
CA ARG A 190 6.79 0.22 27.41
C ARG A 190 7.92 0.19 26.39
#